data_AF-A0A9E2PB82-F1
#
_entry.id   AF-A0A9E2PB82-F1
#
_cell.length_a   1.000
_cell.length_b   1.000
_cell.length_c   1.000
_cell.angle_alpha   90.00
_cell.angle_beta   90.00
_cell.angle_gamma   90.00
#
_symmetry.space_group_name_H-M   'P 1'
#
loop_
_entity.id
_entity.type
_entity.pdbx_description
1 polymer ?
#
loop_
_entity_poly.entity_id
_entity_poly.type
_entity_poly.pdbx_seq_one_letter_code
_entity_poly.pdbx_strand_id
1 'polypeptide(L)'
;DRLLHLPRYLKASSIRAQRALIDPEKDNIKTKELETHTFSLDKLLKSISPFISEEKRKAMEEYFWLIEEYKVSLFAQELKTPIPISSIRLDKKLKEIERMI
;
A
#
# COMPACT_ATOMS: atom_id res chain seq x y z
N ASP A 1 -16.30 -0.45 -6.35
CA ASP A 1 -16.03 -1.28 -5.15
C ASP A 1 -15.06 -0.67 -4.15
N ARG A 2 -13.88 -0.16 -4.55
CA ARG A 2 -12.85 0.36 -3.61
C ARG A 2 -13.33 1.47 -2.67
N LEU A 3 -14.22 2.35 -3.13
CA LEU A 3 -14.82 3.42 -2.31
C LEU A 3 -15.58 2.90 -1.09
N LEU A 4 -16.15 1.68 -1.15
CA LEU A 4 -16.84 1.07 -0.02
C LEU A 4 -15.89 0.75 1.15
N HIS A 5 -14.60 0.63 0.87
CA HIS A 5 -13.57 0.39 1.89
C HIS A 5 -12.94 1.67 2.44
N LEU A 6 -13.26 2.85 1.88
CA LEU A 6 -12.71 4.13 2.33
C LEU A 6 -12.91 4.38 3.84
N PRO A 7 -14.09 4.11 4.45
CA PRO A 7 -14.25 4.25 5.90
C PRO A 7 -13.28 3.39 6.71
N ARG A 8 -12.95 2.18 6.22
CA ARG A 8 -12.00 1.26 6.89
C ARG A 8 -10.58 1.80 6.82
N TYR A 9 -10.15 2.33 5.68
CA TYR A 9 -8.83 2.96 5.56
C TYR A 9 -8.69 4.18 6.47
N LEU A 10 -9.70 5.04 6.51
CA LEU A 10 -9.72 6.19 7.42
C LEU A 10 -9.68 5.76 8.89
N LYS A 11 -10.40 4.69 9.25
CA LYS A 11 -10.35 4.13 10.60
C LYS A 11 -8.95 3.60 10.95
N ALA A 12 -8.26 2.95 10.00
CA ALA A 12 -6.88 2.51 10.19
C ALA A 12 -5.93 3.69 10.44
N SER A 13 -6.09 4.80 9.69
CA SER A 13 -5.31 6.03 9.91
C SER A 13 -5.57 6.64 11.29
N SER A 14 -6.82 6.63 11.76
CA SER A 14 -7.17 7.09 13.11
C SER A 14 -6.51 6.22 14.20
N ILE A 15 -6.55 4.89 14.06
CA ILE A 15 -5.89 3.96 14.99
C ILE A 15 -4.38 4.17 15.00
N ARG A 16 -3.77 4.36 13.82
CA ARG A 16 -2.35 4.68 13.69
C ARG A 16 -1.99 5.94 14.49
N ALA A 17 -2.73 7.04 14.28
CA ALA A 17 -2.48 8.29 14.98
C ALA A 17 -2.57 8.14 16.50
N GLN A 18 -3.58 7.41 17.00
CA GLN A 18 -3.72 7.13 18.43
C GLN A 18 -2.54 6.31 18.99
N ARG A 19 -2.09 5.29 18.27
CA ARG A 19 -0.96 4.43 18.67
C ARG A 19 0.38 5.17 18.61
N ALA A 20 0.59 6.00 17.59
CA ALA A 20 1.79 6.80 17.43
C ALA A 20 1.96 7.84 18.55
N LEU A 21 0.86 8.34 19.14
CA LEU A 21 0.92 9.21 20.33
C LEU A 21 1.43 8.47 21.57
N ILE A 22 1.20 7.16 21.66
CA ILE A 22 1.60 6.32 22.81
C ILE A 22 3.03 5.82 22.62
N ASP A 23 3.36 5.34 21.42
CA ASP A 23 4.67 4.76 21.08
C ASP A 23 5.10 5.20 19.67
N PRO A 24 5.72 6.38 19.56
CA PRO A 24 6.19 6.93 18.27
C PRO A 24 7.27 6.07 17.62
N GLU A 25 8.17 5.47 18.40
CA GLU A 25 9.28 4.66 17.87
C GLU A 25 8.76 3.40 17.15
N LYS A 26 7.73 2.76 17.72
CA LYS A 26 7.10 1.61 17.07
C LYS A 26 6.35 1.99 15.79
N ASP A 27 5.73 3.17 15.74
CA ASP A 27 5.14 3.69 14.49
C ASP A 27 6.23 3.98 13.45
N ASN A 28 7.36 4.56 13.86
CA ASN A 28 8.49 4.86 12.99
C ASN A 28 9.09 3.60 12.35
N ILE A 29 9.25 2.51 13.10
CA ILE A 29 9.73 1.22 12.56
C ILE A 29 8.80 0.73 11.44
N LYS A 30 7.49 0.72 11.69
CA LYS A 30 6.48 0.33 10.69
C LYS A 30 6.43 1.29 9.51
N THR A 31 6.65 2.58 9.75
CA THR A 31 6.68 3.59 8.69
C THR A 31 7.82 3.34 7.73
N LYS A 32 9.02 2.98 8.22
CA LYS A 32 10.15 2.61 7.37
C LYS A 32 9.87 1.39 6.49
N GLU A 33 9.14 0.39 7.01
CA GLU A 33 8.68 -0.75 6.21
C GLU A 33 7.75 -0.30 5.08
N LEU A 34 6.79 0.58 5.37
CA LEU A 34 5.86 1.13 4.38
C LEU A 34 6.57 2.00 3.33
N GLU A 35 7.54 2.82 3.75
CA GLU A 35 8.25 3.79 2.90
C GLU A 35 8.87 3.14 1.67
N THR A 36 9.40 1.93 1.83
CA THR A 36 9.99 1.14 0.73
C THR A 36 8.99 0.95 -0.41
N HIS A 37 7.74 0.63 -0.11
CA HIS A 37 6.71 0.39 -1.12
C HIS A 37 6.11 1.68 -1.66
N THR A 38 5.94 2.72 -0.83
CA THR A 38 5.45 4.02 -1.31
C THR A 38 6.46 4.71 -2.24
N PHE A 39 7.76 4.53 -1.99
CA PHE A 39 8.80 5.01 -2.87
C PHE A 39 8.82 4.27 -4.21
N SER A 40 8.65 2.94 -4.20
CA SER A 40 8.49 2.16 -5.43
C SER A 40 7.28 2.59 -6.24
N LEU A 41 6.14 2.84 -5.58
CA LEU A 41 4.95 3.38 -6.24
C LEU A 41 5.22 4.76 -6.88
N ASP A 42 5.86 5.68 -6.17
CA ASP A 42 6.23 7.00 -6.70
C ASP A 42 7.12 6.89 -7.96
N LYS A 43 8.09 5.96 -7.95
CA LYS A 43 8.90 5.66 -9.14
C LYS A 43 8.07 5.14 -10.31
N LEU A 44 7.13 4.23 -10.07
CA LEU A 44 6.24 3.72 -11.12
C LEU A 44 5.37 4.84 -11.69
N LEU A 45 4.82 5.71 -10.85
CA LEU A 45 4.00 6.84 -11.29
C LEU A 45 4.81 7.82 -12.16
N LYS A 46 6.07 8.06 -11.81
CA LYS A 46 6.99 8.91 -12.60
C LYS A 46 7.44 8.28 -13.92
N SER A 47 7.37 6.96 -14.06
CA SER A 47 7.72 6.26 -15.30
C SER A 47 6.53 6.12 -16.26
N ILE A 48 5.35 6.63 -15.91
CA ILE A 48 4.18 6.63 -16.80
C ILE A 48 4.49 7.45 -18.05
N SER A 49 4.46 6.78 -19.20
CA SER A 49 4.49 7.41 -20.51
C SER A 49 3.09 7.41 -21.14
N PRO A 50 2.82 8.26 -22.15
CA PRO A 50 1.57 8.24 -22.90
C PRO A 50 1.28 6.90 -23.60
N PHE A 51 2.30 6.06 -23.80
CA PHE A 51 2.22 4.79 -24.52
C PHE A 51 2.14 3.57 -23.58
N ILE A 52 1.92 3.78 -22.27
CA ILE A 52 1.79 2.69 -21.31
C ILE A 52 0.60 1.78 -21.67
N SER A 53 0.84 0.46 -21.61
CA SER A 53 -0.21 -0.53 -21.81
C SER A 53 -1.30 -0.43 -20.73
N GLU A 54 -2.55 -0.71 -21.11
CA GLU A 54 -3.69 -0.65 -20.19
C GLU A 54 -3.55 -1.70 -19.08
N GLU A 55 -2.96 -2.85 -19.39
CA GLU A 55 -2.64 -3.92 -18.45
C GLU A 55 -1.67 -3.43 -17.37
N LYS A 56 -0.62 -2.71 -17.76
CA LYS A 56 0.37 -2.16 -16.82
C LYS A 56 -0.23 -1.05 -15.97
N ARG A 57 -1.08 -0.20 -16.55
CA ARG A 57 -1.84 0.81 -15.80
C ARG A 57 -2.72 0.17 -14.71
N LYS A 58 -3.48 -0.87 -15.06
CA LYS A 58 -4.30 -1.61 -14.08
C LYS A 58 -3.47 -2.29 -13.01
N ALA A 59 -2.33 -2.87 -13.36
CA ALA A 59 -1.45 -3.50 -12.39
C ALA A 59 -0.84 -2.47 -11.42
N MET A 60 -0.50 -1.27 -11.89
CA MET A 60 -0.06 -0.16 -11.04
C MET A 60 -1.16 0.34 -10.10
N GLU A 61 -2.40 0.46 -10.58
CA GLU A 61 -3.55 0.80 -9.74
C GLU A 61 -3.80 -0.28 -8.68
N GLU A 62 -3.70 -1.55 -9.06
CA GLU A 62 -3.82 -2.66 -8.11
C GLU A 62 -2.73 -2.58 -7.04
N TYR A 63 -1.48 -2.27 -7.42
CA TYR A 63 -0.38 -2.09 -6.47
C TYR A 63 -0.65 -0.97 -5.46
N PHE A 64 -1.21 0.16 -5.92
CA PHE A 64 -1.66 1.23 -5.03
C PHE A 64 -2.66 0.71 -3.99
N TRP A 65 -3.69 -0.02 -4.42
CA TRP A 65 -4.68 -0.56 -3.50
C TRP A 65 -4.12 -1.62 -2.54
N LEU A 66 -3.16 -2.43 -3.00
CA LEU A 66 -2.47 -3.38 -2.12
C LEU A 66 -1.64 -2.66 -1.04
N ILE A 67 -1.05 -1.51 -1.34
CA ILE A 67 -0.38 -0.68 -0.33
C ILE A 67 -1.39 -0.18 0.72
N GLU A 68 -2.59 0.23 0.32
CA GLU A 68 -3.64 0.63 1.27
C GLU A 68 -4.06 -0.54 2.18
N GLU A 69 -4.19 -1.76 1.63
CA GLU A 69 -4.44 -2.94 2.46
C GLU A 69 -3.26 -3.24 3.40
N TYR A 70 -2.03 -3.08 2.92
CA TYR A 70 -0.85 -3.30 3.74
C TYR A 70 -0.77 -2.30 4.89
N LYS A 71 -1.15 -1.03 4.69
CA LYS A 71 -1.27 -0.04 5.78
C LYS A 71 -2.25 -0.53 6.86
N VAL A 72 -3.42 -1.06 6.47
CA VAL A 72 -4.37 -1.63 7.44
C VAL A 72 -3.73 -2.80 8.20
N SER A 73 -3.10 -3.74 7.48
CA SER A 73 -2.44 -4.88 8.10
C SER A 73 -1.27 -4.49 9.02
N LEU A 74 -0.60 -3.37 8.74
CA LEU A 74 0.59 -2.96 9.49
C LEU A 74 0.21 -2.16 10.75
N PHE A 75 -0.75 -1.24 10.63
CA PHE A 75 -1.09 -0.29 11.68
C PHE A 75 -2.37 -0.63 12.47
N ALA A 76 -3.28 -1.41 11.89
CA ALA A 76 -4.62 -1.66 12.42
C ALA A 76 -5.11 -3.09 12.11
N GLN A 77 -4.35 -4.11 12.53
CA GLN A 77 -4.64 -5.54 12.27
C GLN A 77 -6.06 -5.96 12.70
N GLU A 78 -6.59 -5.33 13.75
CA GLU A 78 -7.94 -5.59 14.24
C GLU A 78 -9.04 -5.33 13.20
N LEU A 79 -8.80 -4.46 12.22
CA LEU A 79 -9.77 -4.14 11.17
C LEU A 79 -9.85 -5.21 10.07
N LYS A 80 -8.86 -6.12 10.04
CA LYS A 80 -8.68 -7.14 9.01
C LYS A 80 -8.56 -6.57 7.58
N THR A 81 -8.11 -7.41 6.68
CA THR A 81 -8.03 -7.10 5.25
C THR A 81 -8.89 -8.09 4.48
N PRO A 82 -9.54 -7.68 3.36
CA PRO A 82 -10.35 -8.56 2.55
C PRO A 82 -9.51 -9.63 1.84
N ILE A 83 -8.22 -9.35 1.65
CA ILE A 83 -7.23 -10.29 1.11
C ILE A 83 -6.00 -10.32 2.02
N PRO A 84 -5.34 -11.47 2.16
CA PRO A 84 -4.06 -11.55 2.86
C PRO A 84 -3.01 -10.68 2.17
N ILE A 85 -2.34 -9.78 2.91
CA ILE A 85 -1.33 -8.86 2.39
C ILE A 85 -0.08 -8.84 3.28
N SER A 86 1.09 -8.66 2.67
CA SER A 86 2.38 -8.57 3.35
C SER A 86 3.39 -7.84 2.44
N SER A 87 4.52 -7.40 3.00
CA SER A 87 5.61 -6.80 2.23
C SER A 87 6.10 -7.71 1.08
N ILE A 88 6.24 -9.02 1.34
CA ILE A 88 6.63 -10.02 0.33
C ILE A 88 5.63 -10.06 -0.85
N ARG A 89 4.32 -9.93 -0.57
CA ARG A 89 3.31 -9.90 -1.63
C ARG A 89 3.39 -8.61 -2.46
N LEU A 90 3.68 -7.48 -1.81
CA LEU A 90 3.92 -6.21 -2.51
C LEU A 90 5.16 -6.32 -3.40
N ASP A 91 6.27 -6.90 -2.91
CA ASP A 91 7.48 -7.10 -3.72
C ASP A 91 7.21 -7.97 -4.95
N LYS A 92 6.41 -9.03 -4.78
CA LYS A 92 6.02 -9.89 -5.91
C LYS A 92 5.22 -9.11 -6.95
N LYS A 93 4.25 -8.29 -6.53
CA LYS A 93 3.44 -7.47 -7.44
C LYS A 93 4.28 -6.40 -8.13
N LEU A 94 5.20 -5.76 -7.41
CA LEU A 94 6.13 -4.78 -7.98
C LEU A 94 6.96 -5.41 -9.10
N LYS A 95 7.58 -6.57 -8.85
CA LYS A 95 8.37 -7.30 -9.86
C LYS A 95 7.55 -7.73 -11.08
N GLU A 96 6.27 -8.04 -10.90
CA GLU A 96 5.35 -8.32 -12.00
C GLU A 96 5.18 -7.09 -12.89
N ILE A 97 4.93 -5.93 -12.30
CA ILE A 97 4.75 -4.66 -13.03
C ILE A 97 6.03 -4.24 -13.76
N GLU A 98 7.19 -4.40 -13.13
CA GLU A 98 8.49 -4.08 -13.74
C GLU A 98 8.80 -4.92 -14.98
N ARG A 99 8.22 -6.12 -15.10
CA ARG A 99 8.36 -7.01 -16.26
C ARG A 99 7.37 -6.71 -17.37
N MET A 100 6.32 -5.92 -17.09
CA MET A 100 5.37 -5.49 -18.09
C MET A 100 6.01 -4.42 -18.96
N ILE A 101 5.85 -4.54 -20.28
CA ILE A 101 6.32 -3.56 -21.27
C ILE A 101 5.32 -2.40 -21.29
#